data_AF-A0A959AID2-F1
#
_entry.id   AF-A0A959AID2-F1
#
_cell.length_a   1.000
_cell.length_b   1.000
_cell.length_c   1.000
_cell.angle_alpha   90.00
_cell.angle_beta   90.00
_cell.angle_gamma   90.00
#
_symmetry.space_group_name_H-M   'P 1'
#
loop_
_entity.id
_entity.type
_entity.pdbx_description
1 polymer ?
#
loop_
_entity_poly.entity_id
_entity_poly.type
_entity_poly.pdbx_seq_one_letter_code
_entity_poly.pdbx_strand_id
1 'polypeptide(L)'
;MQKKIQQLFVLLFLALLPGMLTAQEPAEVPSSPGPSFEPQPIALEDSVMVTLILKHQQDKNLQEIRRVLEAQGFWDMFPPEDARIISWTIAMGLGHVIVLQVPANAIRRLNLAIENGAWGAYDSEFYLSYDYKEIWEDYIEKREEARADRQD
;
A
#
# COMPACT_ATOMS: atom_id res chain seq x y z
N MET A 1 -64.60 56.55 -26.58
CA MET A 1 -64.18 57.97 -26.54
C MET A 1 -62.66 58.01 -26.44
N GLN A 2 -61.98 58.55 -27.45
CA GLN A 2 -60.52 58.64 -27.54
C GLN A 2 -59.92 59.75 -26.65
N LYS A 3 -58.67 59.56 -26.22
CA LYS A 3 -57.56 60.55 -26.11
C LYS A 3 -56.28 59.77 -25.72
N LYS A 4 -55.38 59.46 -26.66
CA LYS A 4 -54.16 60.20 -27.10
C LYS A 4 -53.23 60.60 -25.94
N ILE A 5 -52.09 59.89 -25.75
CA ILE A 5 -50.72 60.14 -26.30
C ILE A 5 -49.85 60.98 -25.35
N GLN A 6 -48.68 60.44 -24.96
CA GLN A 6 -47.36 61.06 -24.60
C GLN A 6 -46.72 60.31 -23.40
N GLN A 7 -45.45 59.86 -23.32
CA GLN A 7 -44.19 59.85 -24.10
C GLN A 7 -43.37 58.64 -23.56
N LEU A 8 -42.73 57.78 -24.38
CA LEU A 8 -41.39 57.85 -24.99
C LEU A 8 -40.19 57.50 -24.05
N PHE A 9 -39.57 56.35 -24.37
CA PHE A 9 -38.17 55.90 -24.12
C PHE A 9 -37.82 55.52 -22.66
N VAL A 10 -37.26 54.34 -22.40
CA VAL A 10 -35.89 53.92 -22.76
C VAL A 10 -35.82 52.41 -23.02
N LEU A 11 -35.23 52.04 -24.16
CA LEU A 11 -34.66 50.71 -24.40
C LEU A 11 -33.30 50.62 -23.71
N LEU A 12 -33.05 49.58 -22.91
CA LEU A 12 -31.70 49.04 -22.78
C LEU A 12 -31.72 47.53 -22.48
N PHE A 13 -31.07 46.81 -23.39
CA PHE A 13 -30.69 45.41 -23.45
C PHE A 13 -30.42 44.69 -22.13
N LEU A 14 -30.89 43.44 -22.01
CA LEU A 14 -30.03 42.36 -21.54
C LEU A 14 -30.41 41.04 -22.22
N ALA A 15 -29.44 40.46 -22.92
CA ALA A 15 -29.53 39.19 -23.61
C ALA A 15 -29.77 38.05 -22.62
N LEU A 16 -30.79 37.21 -22.87
CA LEU A 16 -30.94 35.93 -22.19
C LEU A 16 -29.91 34.95 -22.77
N LEU A 17 -28.84 34.71 -22.01
CA LEU A 17 -27.96 33.57 -22.18
C LEU A 17 -28.73 32.28 -21.82
N PRO A 18 -28.71 31.22 -22.66
CA PRO A 18 -29.19 29.92 -22.23
C PRO A 18 -28.23 29.39 -21.15
N GLY A 19 -28.75 29.21 -19.94
CA GLY A 19 -28.02 28.55 -18.86
C GLY A 19 -27.66 27.14 -19.28
N MET A 20 -26.37 26.90 -19.50
CA MET A 20 -25.81 25.55 -19.49
C MET A 20 -25.97 25.02 -18.08
N LEU A 21 -26.93 24.13 -17.90
CA LEU A 21 -27.01 23.28 -16.73
C LEU A 21 -25.89 22.23 -16.86
N THR A 22 -24.68 22.56 -16.41
CA THR A 22 -23.65 21.54 -16.19
C THR A 22 -24.11 20.72 -14.99
N ALA A 23 -24.62 19.52 -15.25
CA ALA A 23 -24.75 18.50 -14.22
C ALA A 23 -23.35 18.24 -13.66
N GLN A 24 -23.13 18.65 -12.42
CA GLN A 24 -21.88 18.44 -11.72
C GLN A 24 -21.81 16.95 -11.39
N GLU A 25 -21.00 16.20 -12.14
CA GLU A 25 -20.70 14.80 -11.84
C GLU A 25 -20.10 14.74 -10.42
N PRO A 26 -20.51 13.77 -9.57
CA PRO A 26 -19.91 13.65 -8.25
C PRO A 26 -18.40 13.48 -8.42
N ALA A 27 -17.62 14.33 -7.77
CA ALA A 27 -16.18 14.15 -7.74
C ALA A 27 -15.89 12.74 -7.21
N GLU A 28 -15.14 11.95 -7.99
CA GLU A 28 -14.59 10.67 -7.52
C GLU A 28 -13.84 10.94 -6.22
N VAL A 29 -14.29 10.29 -5.15
CA VAL A 29 -13.51 10.19 -3.93
C VAL A 29 -12.23 9.47 -4.33
N PRO A 30 -11.02 10.04 -4.11
CA PRO A 30 -9.80 9.31 -4.40
C PRO A 30 -9.80 8.04 -3.57
N SER A 31 -10.05 6.91 -4.22
CA SER A 31 -9.82 5.60 -3.65
C SER A 31 -8.32 5.46 -3.50
N SER A 32 -7.78 5.70 -2.31
CA SER A 32 -6.43 5.24 -1.98
C SER A 32 -6.46 3.71 -2.13
N PRO A 33 -5.77 3.14 -3.14
CA PRO A 33 -5.68 1.69 -3.21
C PRO A 33 -4.84 1.28 -2.01
N GLY A 34 -5.39 0.41 -1.16
CA GLY A 34 -4.58 -0.24 -0.12
C GLY A 34 -3.33 -0.92 -0.72
N PRO A 35 -2.41 -1.41 0.11
CA PRO A 35 -1.13 -1.95 -0.35
C PRO A 35 -1.33 -2.97 -1.48
N SER A 36 -0.70 -2.70 -2.64
CA SER A 36 -0.77 -3.59 -3.80
C SER A 36 -0.05 -4.90 -3.51
N PHE A 37 -0.75 -6.02 -3.70
CA PHE A 37 -0.14 -7.35 -3.76
C PHE A 37 0.42 -7.65 -5.15
N GLU A 38 0.13 -6.81 -6.14
CA GLU A 38 0.70 -6.94 -7.48
C GLU A 38 2.09 -6.28 -7.51
N PRO A 39 3.13 -7.07 -7.78
CA PRO A 39 4.50 -6.61 -7.70
C PRO A 39 4.90 -5.79 -8.91
N GLN A 40 5.48 -4.61 -8.68
CA GLN A 40 6.29 -3.96 -9.71
C GLN A 40 7.56 -4.80 -9.94
N PRO A 41 8.00 -5.05 -11.18
CA PRO A 41 9.20 -5.83 -11.44
C PRO A 41 10.44 -5.07 -10.92
N ILE A 42 10.97 -5.51 -9.78
CA ILE A 42 12.28 -5.10 -9.28
C ILE A 42 13.30 -6.05 -9.93
N ALA A 43 14.34 -5.52 -10.57
CA ALA A 43 15.43 -6.35 -11.06
C ALA A 43 16.03 -7.13 -9.88
N LEU A 44 15.97 -8.47 -9.93
CA LEU A 44 16.37 -9.35 -8.83
C LEU A 44 17.81 -9.12 -8.37
N GLU A 45 18.67 -8.65 -9.26
CA GLU A 45 20.14 -8.65 -9.10
C GLU A 45 20.63 -7.75 -7.94
N ASP A 46 19.87 -6.70 -7.55
CA ASP A 46 20.24 -5.76 -6.48
C ASP A 46 19.19 -5.67 -5.35
N SER A 47 18.44 -6.75 -5.12
CA SER A 47 17.41 -6.82 -4.08
C SER A 47 17.77 -7.78 -2.95
N VAL A 48 17.28 -7.50 -1.74
CA VAL A 48 17.34 -8.39 -0.58
C VAL A 48 15.93 -8.76 -0.14
N MET A 49 15.78 -9.92 0.47
CA MET A 49 14.53 -10.32 1.10
C MET A 49 14.56 -10.00 2.60
N VAL A 50 13.48 -9.42 3.08
CA VAL A 50 13.30 -8.96 4.46
C VAL A 50 12.05 -9.58 5.03
N THR A 51 12.18 -10.28 6.15
CA THR A 51 11.05 -10.68 6.98
C THR A 51 10.84 -9.62 8.05
N LEU A 52 9.74 -8.89 7.95
CA LEU A 52 9.25 -7.93 8.93
C LEU A 52 8.18 -8.60 9.79
N ILE A 53 8.34 -8.51 11.11
CA ILE A 53 7.33 -8.93 12.07
C ILE A 53 6.79 -7.67 12.76
N LEU A 54 5.48 -7.42 12.65
CA LEU A 54 4.78 -6.40 13.44
C LEU A 54 3.98 -7.10 14.53
N LYS A 55 4.53 -7.13 15.75
CA LYS A 55 3.98 -7.86 16.89
C LYS A 55 2.87 -7.07 17.54
N HIS A 56 1.79 -7.78 17.86
CA HIS A 56 0.69 -7.17 18.62
C HIS A 56 1.15 -6.81 20.03
N GLN A 57 0.76 -5.63 20.46
CA GLN A 57 0.89 -5.20 21.85
C GLN A 57 -0.41 -5.53 22.58
N GLN A 58 -0.33 -6.38 23.62
CA GLN A 58 -1.52 -6.87 24.34
C GLN A 58 -2.15 -5.83 25.28
N ASP A 59 -1.50 -4.67 25.45
CA ASP A 59 -2.03 -3.52 26.18
C ASP A 59 -3.00 -2.68 25.32
N LYS A 60 -3.16 -2.99 24.03
CA LYS A 60 -4.04 -2.28 23.09
C LYS A 60 -5.04 -3.22 22.44
N ASN A 61 -6.24 -2.71 22.20
CA ASN A 61 -7.23 -3.37 21.37
C ASN A 61 -7.15 -2.92 19.90
N LEU A 62 -7.89 -3.60 19.02
CA LEU A 62 -7.85 -3.34 17.58
C LEU A 62 -8.29 -1.91 17.18
N GLN A 63 -9.16 -1.26 17.94
CA GLN A 63 -9.58 0.12 17.65
C GLN A 63 -8.48 1.12 17.98
N GLU A 64 -7.77 0.89 19.08
CA GLU A 64 -6.62 1.71 19.48
C GLU A 64 -5.48 1.57 18.48
N ILE A 65 -5.15 0.34 18.08
CA ILE A 65 -4.15 0.06 17.03
C ILE A 65 -4.52 0.80 15.75
N ARG A 66 -5.75 0.65 15.24
CA ARG A 66 -6.20 1.34 14.03
C ARG A 66 -6.07 2.85 14.13
N ARG A 67 -6.48 3.45 15.26
CA ARG A 67 -6.37 4.89 15.45
C ARG A 67 -4.92 5.38 15.33
N VAL A 68 -3.96 4.65 15.87
CA VAL A 68 -2.54 4.98 15.77
C VAL A 68 -2.08 4.92 14.30
N LEU A 69 -2.40 3.81 13.60
CA LEU A 69 -2.01 3.63 12.18
C LEU A 69 -2.60 4.71 11.26
N GLU A 70 -3.88 5.06 11.44
CA GLU A 70 -4.53 6.11 10.66
C GLU A 70 -3.92 7.49 10.95
N ALA A 71 -3.72 7.83 12.23
CA ALA A 71 -3.12 9.10 12.62
C ALA A 71 -1.67 9.26 12.11
N GLN A 72 -0.97 8.15 11.94
CA GLN A 72 0.40 8.09 11.43
C GLN A 72 0.47 7.91 9.91
N GLY A 73 -0.64 7.72 9.20
CA GLY A 73 -0.64 7.52 7.74
C GLY A 73 0.07 6.25 7.29
N PHE A 74 0.02 5.17 8.10
CA PHE A 74 0.72 3.92 7.80
C PHE A 74 0.42 3.37 6.41
N TRP A 75 -0.87 3.39 6.02
CA TRP A 75 -1.35 2.83 4.77
C TRP A 75 -0.88 3.58 3.52
N ASP A 76 -0.46 4.84 3.68
CA ASP A 76 0.11 5.64 2.59
C ASP A 76 1.63 5.47 2.50
N MET A 77 2.30 5.06 3.58
CA MET A 77 3.76 4.89 3.63
C MET A 77 4.23 3.46 3.38
N PHE A 78 3.42 2.47 3.75
CA PHE A 78 3.80 1.06 3.72
C PHE A 78 2.94 0.24 2.75
N PRO A 79 3.57 -0.59 1.89
CA PRO A 79 5.01 -0.69 1.67
C PRO A 79 5.56 0.56 0.94
N PRO A 80 6.86 0.87 1.07
CA PRO A 80 7.50 1.83 0.17
C PRO A 80 7.28 1.45 -1.30
N GLU A 81 7.18 2.44 -2.20
CA GLU A 81 6.88 2.23 -3.64
C GLU A 81 7.80 1.23 -4.35
N ASP A 82 9.04 1.14 -3.89
CA ASP A 82 10.09 0.31 -4.45
C ASP A 82 10.26 -1.03 -3.72
N ALA A 83 9.48 -1.31 -2.67
CA ALA A 83 9.44 -2.59 -2.00
C ALA A 83 8.26 -3.43 -2.52
N ARG A 84 8.51 -4.71 -2.73
CA ARG A 84 7.50 -5.68 -3.16
C ARG A 84 7.11 -6.57 -1.99
N ILE A 85 5.83 -6.70 -1.70
CA ILE A 85 5.34 -7.71 -0.76
C ILE A 85 5.33 -9.08 -1.46
N ILE A 86 6.01 -10.05 -0.86
CA ILE A 86 6.05 -11.45 -1.31
C ILE A 86 4.98 -12.27 -0.59
N SER A 87 4.84 -12.07 0.72
CA SER A 87 3.76 -12.67 1.52
C SER A 87 3.39 -11.80 2.70
N TRP A 88 2.13 -11.89 3.14
CA TRP A 88 1.64 -11.22 4.33
C TRP A 88 0.64 -12.14 5.04
N THR A 89 1.04 -12.64 6.22
CA THR A 89 0.22 -13.52 7.06
C THR A 89 0.10 -12.96 8.46
N ILE A 90 -1.06 -13.13 9.10
CA ILE A 90 -1.17 -12.90 10.55
C ILE A 90 -0.96 -14.24 11.26
N ALA A 91 0.16 -14.36 11.96
CA ALA A 91 0.45 -15.52 12.81
C ALA A 91 -0.09 -15.25 14.22
N MET A 92 -1.11 -16.00 14.64
CA MET A 92 -1.70 -15.85 15.98
C MET A 92 -0.62 -15.96 17.08
N GLY A 93 -0.62 -15.00 18.01
CA GLY A 93 0.36 -14.92 19.09
C GLY A 93 1.68 -14.24 18.71
N LEU A 94 1.99 -14.10 17.41
CA LEU A 94 3.16 -13.37 16.93
C LEU A 94 2.79 -11.99 16.39
N GLY A 95 1.83 -11.91 15.46
CA GLY A 95 1.42 -10.67 14.80
C GLY A 95 1.45 -10.78 13.27
N HIS A 96 1.65 -9.65 12.60
CA HIS A 96 1.81 -9.63 11.14
C HIS A 96 3.21 -10.12 10.79
N VAL A 97 3.32 -11.12 9.93
CA VAL A 97 4.56 -11.61 9.34
C VAL A 97 4.51 -11.25 7.86
N ILE A 98 5.39 -10.34 7.46
CA ILE A 98 5.43 -9.75 6.13
C ILE A 98 6.79 -10.05 5.53
N VAL A 99 6.81 -10.73 4.40
CA VAL A 99 8.04 -10.96 3.63
C VAL A 99 8.05 -9.97 2.47
N LEU A 100 9.11 -9.16 2.39
CA LEU A 100 9.31 -8.17 1.34
C LEU A 100 10.57 -8.49 0.54
N GLN A 101 10.53 -8.21 -0.76
CA GLN A 101 11.71 -8.03 -1.59
C GLN A 101 11.96 -6.53 -1.73
N VAL A 102 13.16 -6.09 -1.39
CA VAL A 102 13.51 -4.67 -1.22
C VAL A 102 14.82 -4.38 -1.94
N PRO A 103 14.90 -3.37 -2.82
CA PRO A 103 16.16 -2.92 -3.38
C PRO A 103 17.14 -2.51 -2.28
N ALA A 104 18.43 -2.79 -2.46
CA ALA A 104 19.44 -2.47 -1.44
C ALA A 104 19.45 -0.97 -1.07
N ASN A 105 19.17 -0.08 -2.03
CA ASN A 105 19.09 1.37 -1.82
C ASN A 105 17.79 1.86 -1.15
N ALA A 106 16.81 0.96 -0.93
CA ALA A 106 15.49 1.23 -0.41
C ALA A 106 15.31 0.81 1.06
N ILE A 107 16.27 0.08 1.63
CA ILE A 107 16.19 -0.42 3.01
C ILE A 107 15.93 0.69 4.03
N ARG A 108 16.55 1.87 3.83
CA ARG A 108 16.30 3.04 4.69
C ARG A 108 14.86 3.54 4.59
N ARG A 109 14.27 3.54 3.38
CA ARG A 109 12.86 3.94 3.18
C ARG A 109 11.91 2.97 3.87
N LEU A 110 12.17 1.66 3.75
CA LEU A 110 11.41 0.65 4.49
C LEU A 110 11.46 0.89 6.00
N ASN A 111 12.65 1.13 6.56
CA ASN A 111 12.77 1.43 7.98
C ASN A 111 11.93 2.66 8.37
N LEU A 112 12.08 3.78 7.66
CA LEU A 112 11.33 5.00 7.94
C LEU A 112 9.81 4.84 7.82
N ALA A 113 9.32 4.02 6.88
CA ALA A 113 7.89 3.73 6.76
C ALA A 113 7.35 3.02 8.02
N ILE A 114 8.13 2.12 8.61
CA ILE A 114 7.76 1.43 9.86
C ILE A 114 7.91 2.35 11.07
N GLU A 115 9.01 3.10 11.18
CA GLU A 115 9.23 4.01 12.31
C GLU A 115 8.16 5.10 12.40
N ASN A 116 7.80 5.70 11.26
CA ASN A 116 6.82 6.77 11.23
C ASN A 116 5.37 6.26 11.26
N GLY A 117 5.12 5.09 10.64
CA GLY A 117 3.78 4.59 10.40
C GLY A 117 3.27 3.53 11.38
N ALA A 118 4.15 2.68 11.94
CA ALA A 118 3.74 1.50 12.72
C ALA A 118 4.15 1.55 14.20
N TRP A 119 5.13 2.38 14.57
CA TRP A 119 5.57 2.47 15.96
C TRP A 119 4.48 3.04 16.87
N GLY A 120 4.25 2.35 17.98
CA GLY A 120 3.17 2.65 18.92
C GLY A 120 1.89 1.85 18.64
N ALA A 121 1.71 1.34 17.43
CA ALA A 121 0.67 0.36 17.10
C ALA A 121 1.20 -1.08 17.26
N TYR A 122 2.48 -1.30 16.94
CA TYR A 122 3.15 -2.60 16.97
C TYR A 122 4.59 -2.49 17.47
N ASP A 123 5.12 -3.61 17.95
CA ASP A 123 6.58 -3.78 18.11
C ASP A 123 7.13 -4.41 16.82
N SER A 124 8.13 -3.78 16.20
CA SER A 124 8.69 -4.22 14.91
C SER A 124 10.00 -4.98 15.06
N GLU A 125 10.13 -6.13 14.39
CA GLU A 125 11.39 -6.88 14.25
C GLU A 125 11.72 -7.06 12.75
N PHE A 126 13.00 -6.90 12.38
CA PHE A 126 13.48 -7.04 11.00
C PHE A 126 14.53 -8.14 10.89
N TYR A 127 14.38 -9.01 9.89
CA TYR A 127 15.32 -10.07 9.59
C TYR A 127 15.63 -10.09 8.10
N LEU A 128 16.91 -10.11 7.74
CA LEU A 128 17.30 -10.52 6.39
C LEU A 128 17.00 -12.00 6.24
N SER A 129 16.36 -12.37 5.14
CA SER A 129 15.93 -13.73 4.86
C SER A 129 16.19 -14.09 3.39
N TYR A 130 16.13 -15.38 3.09
CA TYR A 130 16.18 -15.93 1.73
C TYR A 130 15.35 -17.21 1.70
N ASP A 131 14.88 -17.62 0.53
CA ASP A 131 14.13 -18.88 0.38
C ASP A 131 15.11 -20.05 0.38
N TYR A 132 14.99 -20.94 1.36
CA TYR A 132 15.85 -22.12 1.48
C TYR A 132 15.28 -23.33 0.73
N LYS A 133 14.03 -23.28 0.25
CA LYS A 133 13.34 -24.44 -0.32
C LYS A 133 14.10 -25.03 -1.51
N GLU A 134 14.51 -24.20 -2.46
CA GLU A 134 15.21 -24.67 -3.67
C GLU A 134 16.56 -25.31 -3.35
N ILE A 135 17.31 -24.72 -2.39
CA ILE A 135 18.58 -25.27 -1.92
C ILE A 135 18.37 -26.62 -1.24
N TRP A 136 17.30 -26.73 -0.45
CA TRP A 136 16.95 -27.98 0.21
C TRP A 136 16.54 -29.07 -0.78
N GLU A 137 15.74 -28.74 -1.79
CA GLU A 137 15.30 -29.68 -2.83
C GLU A 137 16.50 -30.22 -3.62
N ASP A 138 17.41 -29.34 -4.08
CA ASP A 138 18.66 -29.71 -4.75
C ASP A 138 19.55 -30.59 -3.85
N TYR A 139 19.63 -30.28 -2.56
CA TYR A 139 20.39 -31.09 -1.61
C TYR A 139 19.82 -32.51 -1.43
N ILE A 140 18.50 -32.65 -1.42
CA ILE A 140 17.84 -33.95 -1.28
C ILE A 140 18.05 -34.80 -2.54
N GLU A 141 17.91 -34.22 -3.73
CA GLU A 141 18.13 -34.90 -5.01
C GLU A 141 19.55 -35.48 -5.10
N LYS A 142 20.57 -34.64 -4.89
CA LYS A 142 21.98 -35.07 -4.89
C LYS A 142 22.30 -36.14 -3.86
N ARG A 143 21.63 -36.08 -2.70
CA ARG A 143 21.78 -37.09 -1.64
C ARG A 143 21.21 -38.45 -2.08
N GLU A 144 20.10 -38.47 -2.81
CA GLU A 144 19.47 -39.68 -3.32
C GLU A 144 20.30 -40.32 -4.43
N GLU A 145 20.81 -39.53 -5.38
CA GLU A 145 21.76 -39.97 -6.41
C GLU A 145 22.98 -40.66 -5.78
N ALA A 146 23.63 -39.98 -4.81
CA ALA A 146 24.79 -40.53 -4.12
C ALA A 146 24.47 -41.78 -3.26
N ARG A 147 23.20 -42.05 -2.94
CA ARG A 147 22.77 -43.29 -2.27
C ARG A 147 22.59 -44.43 -3.26
N ALA A 148 22.05 -44.15 -4.45
CA ALA A 148 21.89 -45.13 -5.52
C ALA A 148 23.27 -45.63 -6.00
N ASP A 149 24.22 -44.73 -6.22
CA ASP A 149 25.60 -45.07 -6.65
C ASP A 149 26.36 -45.98 -5.66
N ARG A 150 25.95 -46.03 -4.39
CA ARG A 150 26.55 -46.90 -3.37
C ARG A 150 25.94 -48.31 -3.31
N GLN A 151 24.84 -48.52 -4.02
CA GLN A 151 24.08 -49.78 -3.99
C GLN A 151 24.30 -50.63 -5.26
N ASP A 152 24.96 -50.05 -6.28
CA ASP A 152 25.46 -50.71 -7.49
C ASP A 152 26.93 -51.17 -7.33
#